data_AF-A0AA97HF81-F1
#
_entry.id   AF-A0AA97HF81-F1
#
_cell.length_a   1.000
_cell.length_b   1.000
_cell.length_c   1.000
_cell.angle_alpha   90.00
_cell.angle_beta   90.00
_cell.angle_gamma   90.00
#
_symmetry.space_group_name_H-M   'P 1'
#
loop_
_entity.id
_entity.type
_entity.pdbx_description
1 polymer ?
#
loop_
_entity_poly.entity_id
_entity_poly.type
_entity_poly.pdbx_seq_one_letter_code
_entity_poly.pdbx_strand_id
1 'polypeptide(L)'
;MPAGQTQATMSLPNEAYLLPESIPMWPPAWWTWLILALLLLLIGAFVFHRYRRHKKRAYRREALNAITKAPSDLSDKECILLCHEMIRRCLISENKIEMAALPSSALLEKIDLTMPKKYQFSLLGNAFFDDPYRNKVELTPEQRSAMIKTTSYWIRKHHA
;
A
#
# COMPACT_ATOMS: atom_id res chain seq x y z
N MET A 1 -11.16 89.36 -51.49
CA MET A 1 -10.36 90.02 -50.42
C MET A 1 -11.34 90.52 -49.38
N PRO A 2 -11.18 90.37 -48.04
CA PRO A 2 -10.16 89.71 -47.21
C PRO A 2 -10.74 88.47 -46.46
N ALA A 3 -10.01 87.39 -46.16
CA ALA A 3 -8.85 87.20 -45.28
C ALA A 3 -9.21 87.05 -43.79
N GLY A 4 -8.73 85.97 -43.17
CA GLY A 4 -8.76 85.75 -41.72
C GLY A 4 -9.25 84.34 -41.37
N GLN A 5 -8.40 83.32 -41.48
CA GLN A 5 -7.61 82.79 -40.35
C GLN A 5 -8.52 82.12 -39.30
N THR A 6 -8.35 80.88 -38.86
CA THR A 6 -7.32 79.86 -39.04
C THR A 6 -7.92 78.63 -38.37
N GLN A 7 -7.78 77.46 -38.99
CA GLN A 7 -8.06 76.19 -38.33
C GLN A 7 -7.18 76.08 -37.09
N ALA A 8 -7.75 76.29 -35.90
CA ALA A 8 -7.10 75.96 -34.64
C ALA A 8 -7.39 74.49 -34.34
N THR A 9 -6.83 73.58 -35.13
CA THR A 9 -6.68 72.19 -34.71
C THR A 9 -5.59 72.16 -33.66
N MET A 10 -5.99 72.24 -32.39
CA MET A 10 -5.08 72.11 -31.24
C MET A 10 -4.51 70.68 -31.25
N SER A 11 -3.38 70.47 -31.94
CA SER A 11 -2.61 69.23 -31.88
C SER A 11 -1.75 69.25 -30.62
N LEU A 12 -2.07 68.38 -29.66
CA LEU A 12 -1.27 68.14 -28.46
C LEU A 12 0.09 67.51 -28.86
N PRO A 13 1.25 68.06 -28.45
CA PRO A 13 2.58 67.53 -28.78
C PRO A 13 2.95 66.14 -28.20
N ASN A 14 2.01 65.42 -27.61
CA ASN A 14 2.23 64.17 -26.88
C ASN A 14 1.37 63.01 -27.44
N GLU A 15 1.35 62.87 -28.77
CA GLU A 15 0.80 61.73 -29.52
C GLU A 15 1.67 60.45 -29.40
N ALA A 16 2.56 60.36 -28.40
CA ALA A 16 3.56 59.30 -28.28
C ALA A 16 3.39 58.43 -27.03
N TYR A 17 2.18 58.30 -26.50
CA TYR A 17 1.85 57.24 -25.55
C TYR A 17 0.73 56.36 -26.12
N LEU A 18 1.10 55.54 -27.10
CA LEU A 18 0.41 54.28 -27.33
C LEU A 18 0.68 53.41 -26.09
N LEU A 19 -0.13 53.56 -25.04
CA LEU A 19 -0.17 52.50 -24.03
C LEU A 19 -0.59 51.22 -24.78
N PRO A 20 0.16 50.11 -24.67
CA PRO A 20 -0.25 48.88 -25.31
C PRO A 20 -1.69 48.58 -24.86
N GLU A 21 -2.55 48.19 -25.80
CA GLU A 21 -3.89 47.73 -25.45
C GLU A 21 -3.77 46.79 -24.25
N SER A 22 -4.50 47.11 -23.18
CA SER A 22 -4.48 46.35 -21.94
C SER A 22 -4.63 44.87 -22.27
N ILE A 23 -3.62 44.05 -21.96
CA ILE A 23 -3.63 42.61 -22.24
C ILE A 23 -4.94 42.05 -21.65
N PRO A 24 -5.95 41.68 -22.48
CA PRO A 24 -7.30 41.46 -21.97
C PRO A 24 -7.47 40.07 -21.32
N MET A 25 -6.41 39.50 -20.74
CA MET A 25 -6.38 38.08 -20.41
C MET A 25 -5.64 37.75 -19.10
N TRP A 26 -5.83 38.58 -18.08
CA TRP A 26 -5.43 38.32 -16.70
C TRP A 26 -6.65 38.63 -15.83
N PRO A 27 -7.30 37.67 -15.14
CA PRO A 27 -6.86 36.35 -14.70
C PRO A 27 -7.24 35.25 -15.70
N PRO A 28 -6.61 34.06 -15.61
CA PRO A 28 -7.05 32.93 -16.41
C PRO A 28 -8.54 32.68 -16.15
N ALA A 29 -9.30 32.42 -17.22
CA ALA A 29 -10.75 32.24 -17.19
C ALA A 29 -11.16 31.40 -15.98
N TRP A 30 -12.25 31.74 -15.28
CA TRP A 30 -12.68 31.07 -14.04
C TRP A 30 -12.67 29.52 -14.08
N TRP A 31 -12.83 28.92 -15.27
CA TRP A 31 -12.66 27.50 -15.54
C TRP A 31 -11.26 26.93 -15.24
N THR A 32 -10.19 27.71 -15.27
CA THR A 32 -8.84 27.23 -14.93
C THR A 32 -8.74 26.84 -13.46
N TRP A 33 -9.49 27.49 -12.58
CA TRP A 33 -9.62 27.08 -11.19
C TRP A 33 -10.37 25.75 -11.06
N LEU A 34 -11.37 25.50 -11.91
CA LEU A 34 -12.03 24.19 -11.97
C LEU A 34 -11.07 23.09 -12.44
N ILE A 35 -10.25 23.37 -13.47
CA ILE A 35 -9.24 22.42 -13.94
C ILE A 35 -8.19 22.17 -12.85
N LEU A 36 -7.72 23.21 -12.17
CA LEU A 36 -6.76 23.09 -11.08
C LEU A 36 -7.33 22.31 -9.89
N ALA A 37 -8.58 22.59 -9.51
CA ALA A 37 -9.28 21.87 -8.44
C ALA A 37 -9.48 20.38 -8.81
N LEU A 38 -9.85 20.09 -10.06
CA LEU A 38 -9.98 18.73 -10.56
C LEU A 38 -8.62 18.01 -10.54
N LEU A 39 -7.55 18.67 -10.98
CA LEU A 39 -6.20 18.12 -10.95
C LEU A 39 -5.76 17.77 -9.52
N LEU A 40 -6.01 18.67 -8.57
CA LEU A 40 -5.73 18.44 -7.14
C LEU A 40 -6.54 17.26 -6.59
N LEU A 41 -7.82 17.14 -6.95
CA LEU A 41 -8.66 16.01 -6.56
C LEU A 41 -8.13 14.68 -7.12
N LEU A 42 -7.73 14.66 -8.40
CA LEU A 42 -7.17 13.47 -9.03
C LEU A 42 -5.85 13.05 -8.36
N ILE A 43 -4.97 14.00 -8.06
CA ILE A 43 -3.72 13.74 -7.33
C ILE A 43 -4.05 13.22 -5.93
N GLY A 44 -4.96 13.87 -5.20
CA GLY A 44 -5.38 13.44 -3.87
C GLY A 44 -5.96 12.03 -3.87
N ALA A 45 -6.85 11.72 -4.81
CA ALA A 45 -7.43 10.39 -4.98
C ALA A 45 -6.37 9.35 -5.34
N PHE A 46 -5.44 9.69 -6.22
CA PHE A 46 -4.35 8.80 -6.61
C PHE A 46 -3.41 8.48 -5.43
N VAL A 47 -3.00 9.51 -4.69
CA VAL A 47 -2.18 9.37 -3.48
C VAL A 47 -2.92 8.56 -2.43
N PHE A 48 -4.19 8.85 -2.18
CA PHE A 48 -5.01 8.11 -1.22
C PHE A 48 -5.16 6.63 -1.61
N HIS A 49 -5.42 6.34 -2.88
CA HIS A 49 -5.55 4.97 -3.37
C HIS A 49 -4.20 4.23 -3.27
N ARG A 50 -3.10 4.87 -3.66
CA ARG A 50 -1.76 4.30 -3.50
C ARG A 50 -1.43 4.05 -2.03
N TYR A 51 -1.68 5.01 -1.16
CA TYR A 51 -1.45 4.89 0.28
C TYR A 51 -2.27 3.76 0.89
N ARG A 52 -3.56 3.64 0.52
CA ARG A 52 -4.41 2.54 0.97
C ARG A 52 -3.89 1.19 0.47
N ARG A 53 -3.41 1.11 -0.78
CA ARG A 53 -2.75 -0.11 -1.31
C ARG A 53 -1.42 -0.42 -0.63
N HIS A 54 -0.63 0.59 -0.29
CA HIS A 54 0.62 0.43 0.45
C HIS A 54 0.36 -0.06 1.88
N LYS A 55 -0.65 0.48 2.58
CA LYS A 55 -1.09 -0.02 3.89
C LYS A 55 -1.57 -1.47 3.82
N LYS A 56 -2.34 -1.82 2.80
CA LYS A 56 -2.72 -3.22 2.49
C LYS A 56 -1.52 -4.13 2.13
N ARG A 57 -0.30 -3.61 2.00
CA ARG A 57 0.90 -4.43 1.77
C ARG A 57 1.88 -4.35 2.93
N ALA A 58 1.67 -3.43 3.87
CA ALA A 58 2.51 -3.25 5.06
C ALA A 58 2.43 -4.46 5.98
N TYR A 59 1.22 -4.98 6.24
CA TYR A 59 1.03 -6.16 7.11
C TYR A 59 1.82 -7.39 6.63
N ARG A 60 1.90 -7.61 5.31
CA ARG A 60 2.67 -8.72 4.73
C ARG A 60 4.16 -8.56 4.98
N ARG A 61 4.66 -7.34 4.84
CA ARG A 61 6.07 -7.01 5.07
C ARG A 61 6.43 -7.11 6.56
N GLU A 62 5.53 -6.66 7.43
CA GLU A 62 5.69 -6.79 8.88
C GLU A 62 5.72 -8.26 9.30
N ALA A 63 4.78 -9.08 8.83
CA ALA A 63 4.75 -10.51 9.13
C ALA A 63 5.99 -11.24 8.62
N LEU A 64 6.45 -10.94 7.40
CA LEU A 64 7.71 -11.50 6.86
C LEU A 64 8.93 -11.06 7.68
N ASN A 65 9.00 -9.78 8.04
CA ASN A 65 10.09 -9.27 8.88
C ASN A 65 10.09 -9.91 10.26
N ALA A 66 8.92 -10.12 10.87
CA ALA A 66 8.81 -10.76 12.18
C ALA A 66 9.36 -12.20 12.17
N ILE A 67 9.03 -12.98 11.14
CA ILE A 67 9.51 -14.37 11.03
C ILE A 67 11.00 -14.43 10.68
N THR A 68 11.45 -13.57 9.74
CA THR A 68 12.85 -13.59 9.28
C THR A 68 13.84 -13.00 10.28
N LYS A 69 13.40 -12.03 11.09
CA LYS A 69 14.20 -11.43 12.17
C LYS A 69 13.99 -12.10 13.52
N ALA A 70 13.22 -13.19 13.57
CA ALA A 70 13.05 -13.94 14.81
C ALA A 70 14.45 -14.34 15.34
N PRO A 71 14.76 -14.06 16.61
CA PRO A 71 16.01 -14.46 17.24
C PRO A 71 16.34 -15.94 16.97
N SER A 72 17.60 -16.25 16.68
CA SER A 72 18.08 -17.63 16.60
C SER A 72 17.79 -18.41 17.87
N ASP A 73 17.76 -17.70 19.00
CA ASP A 73 17.63 -18.24 20.35
C ASP A 73 16.16 -18.45 20.79
N LEU A 74 15.19 -18.15 19.91
CA LEU A 74 13.79 -18.51 20.18
C LEU A 74 13.68 -20.02 20.40
N SER A 75 12.93 -20.39 21.43
CA SER A 75 12.55 -21.79 21.63
C SER A 75 11.75 -22.28 20.42
N ASP A 76 11.87 -23.56 20.10
CA ASP A 76 11.13 -24.20 19.01
C ASP A 76 9.61 -23.97 19.13
N LYS A 77 9.10 -24.01 20.36
CA LYS A 77 7.70 -23.70 20.69
C LYS A 77 7.32 -22.27 20.30
N GLU A 78 8.17 -21.30 20.66
CA GLU A 78 7.93 -19.89 20.33
C GLU A 78 7.98 -19.66 18.82
N CYS A 79 8.82 -20.40 18.11
CA CYS A 79 8.91 -20.34 16.65
C CYS A 79 7.62 -20.84 15.97
N ILE A 80 7.05 -21.94 16.45
CA ILE A 80 5.76 -22.47 15.96
C ILE A 80 4.63 -21.48 16.23
N LEU A 81 4.55 -20.98 17.47
CA LEU A 81 3.55 -19.99 17.88
C LEU A 81 3.61 -18.73 17.02
N LEU A 82 4.82 -18.21 16.79
CA LEU A 82 5.05 -17.06 15.93
C LEU A 82 4.56 -17.32 14.50
N CYS A 83 4.84 -18.50 13.94
CA CYS A 83 4.34 -18.86 12.61
C CYS A 83 2.81 -18.88 12.55
N HIS A 84 2.16 -19.51 13.53
CA HIS A 84 0.69 -19.57 13.60
C HIS A 84 0.06 -18.19 13.78
N GLU A 85 0.63 -17.36 14.65
CA GLU A 85 0.17 -15.99 14.89
C GLU A 85 0.29 -15.14 13.62
N MET A 86 1.42 -15.20 12.92
CA MET A 86 1.62 -14.42 11.70
C MET A 86 0.67 -14.83 10.59
N ILE A 87 0.38 -16.13 10.44
CA ILE A 87 -0.64 -16.62 9.50
C ILE A 87 -2.01 -16.03 9.84
N ARG A 88 -2.44 -16.13 11.12
CA ARG A 88 -3.73 -15.58 11.57
C ARG A 88 -3.80 -14.07 11.36
N ARG A 89 -2.75 -13.34 11.71
CA ARG A 89 -2.68 -11.88 11.55
C ARG A 89 -2.79 -11.46 10.08
N CYS A 90 -2.17 -12.21 9.16
CA CYS A 90 -2.35 -12.01 7.73
C CYS A 90 -3.82 -12.23 7.30
N LEU A 91 -4.46 -13.30 7.74
CA LEU A 91 -5.87 -13.58 7.41
C LEU A 91 -6.84 -12.51 7.94
N ILE A 92 -6.65 -12.07 9.19
CA ILE A 92 -7.45 -10.99 9.79
C ILE A 92 -7.28 -9.68 9.00
N SER A 93 -6.05 -9.37 8.61
CA SER A 93 -5.75 -8.17 7.80
C SER A 93 -6.39 -8.21 6.40
N GLU A 94 -6.69 -9.41 5.90
CA GLU A 94 -7.41 -9.65 4.65
C GLU A 94 -8.93 -9.75 4.80
N ASN A 95 -9.46 -9.48 6.00
CA ASN A 95 -10.88 -9.63 6.33
C ASN A 95 -11.39 -11.09 6.20
N LYS A 96 -10.48 -12.08 6.25
CA LYS A 96 -10.79 -13.52 6.27
C LYS A 96 -10.91 -14.01 7.72
N ILE A 97 -11.71 -13.30 8.52
CA ILE A 97 -11.82 -13.50 9.98
C ILE A 97 -12.35 -14.91 10.29
N GLU A 98 -13.32 -15.40 9.53
CA GLU A 98 -13.86 -16.75 9.69
C GLU A 98 -12.79 -17.83 9.52
N MET A 99 -11.87 -17.64 8.58
CA MET A 99 -10.76 -18.56 8.37
C MET A 99 -9.76 -18.48 9.52
N ALA A 100 -9.46 -17.27 10.00
CA ALA A 100 -8.55 -17.06 11.14
C ALA A 100 -9.07 -17.60 12.47
N ALA A 101 -10.39 -17.67 12.64
CA ALA A 101 -11.07 -18.20 13.82
C ALA A 101 -11.05 -19.74 13.89
N LEU A 102 -10.69 -20.43 12.81
CA LEU A 102 -10.59 -21.88 12.79
C LEU A 102 -9.48 -22.39 13.72
N PRO A 103 -9.64 -23.60 14.29
CA PRO A 103 -8.56 -24.25 15.02
C PRO A 103 -7.34 -24.46 14.09
N SER A 104 -6.13 -24.44 14.66
CA SER A 104 -4.87 -24.44 13.90
C SER A 104 -4.81 -25.56 12.85
N SER A 105 -5.26 -26.76 13.17
CA SER A 105 -5.26 -27.91 12.25
C SER A 105 -6.17 -27.69 11.04
N ALA A 106 -7.43 -27.32 11.25
CA ALA A 106 -8.39 -27.06 10.18
C ALA A 106 -8.01 -25.83 9.33
N LEU A 107 -7.38 -24.83 9.97
CA LEU A 107 -6.86 -23.66 9.27
C LEU A 107 -5.76 -24.05 8.28
N LEU A 108 -4.77 -24.81 8.75
CA LEU A 108 -3.61 -25.22 7.95
C LEU A 108 -4.02 -26.17 6.82
N GLU A 109 -4.97 -27.08 7.07
CA GLU A 109 -5.52 -27.94 6.02
C GLU A 109 -6.16 -27.11 4.89
N LYS A 110 -6.96 -26.10 5.22
CA LYS A 110 -7.53 -25.18 4.21
C LYS A 110 -6.46 -24.39 3.47
N ILE A 111 -5.40 -23.97 4.17
CA ILE A 111 -4.29 -23.26 3.53
C ILE A 111 -3.53 -24.20 2.57
N ASP A 112 -3.32 -25.46 2.93
CA ASP A 112 -2.64 -26.46 2.09
C ASP A 112 -3.35 -26.73 0.77
N LEU A 113 -4.68 -26.62 0.74
CA LEU A 113 -5.46 -26.71 -0.50
C LEU A 113 -5.13 -25.58 -1.49
N THR A 114 -4.69 -24.43 -1.00
CA THR A 114 -4.33 -23.27 -1.83
C THR A 114 -2.86 -23.27 -2.25
N MET A 115 -2.06 -24.22 -1.75
CA MET A 115 -0.63 -24.28 -1.95
C MET A 115 -0.20 -25.44 -2.84
N PRO A 116 0.90 -25.28 -3.61
CA PRO A 116 1.49 -26.40 -4.34
C PRO A 116 2.06 -27.43 -3.37
N LYS A 117 1.98 -28.72 -3.75
CA LYS A 117 2.42 -29.88 -2.94
C LYS A 117 3.79 -29.73 -2.26
N LYS A 118 4.73 -29.04 -2.91
CA LYS A 118 6.10 -28.81 -2.38
C LYS A 118 6.18 -27.92 -1.13
N TYR A 119 5.18 -27.06 -0.91
CA TYR A 119 5.16 -26.09 0.18
C TYR A 119 3.95 -26.29 1.10
N GLN A 120 3.44 -27.52 1.19
CA GLN A 120 2.32 -27.84 2.09
C GLN A 120 2.82 -27.98 3.54
N PHE A 121 2.06 -27.44 4.47
CA PHE A 121 2.30 -27.55 5.90
C PHE A 121 2.20 -29.00 6.38
N SER A 122 1.40 -29.84 5.72
CA SER A 122 1.35 -31.30 5.94
C SER A 122 2.71 -32.00 5.85
N LEU A 123 3.66 -31.47 5.07
CA LEU A 123 5.02 -32.01 4.96
C LEU A 123 5.93 -31.69 6.16
N LEU A 124 5.55 -30.71 6.99
CA LEU A 124 6.33 -30.31 8.17
C LEU A 124 6.18 -31.31 9.34
N GLY A 125 5.23 -32.25 9.22
CA GLY A 125 4.97 -33.30 10.20
C GLY A 125 4.01 -32.87 11.31
N ASN A 126 3.63 -33.84 12.15
CA ASN A 126 2.60 -33.67 13.17
C ASN A 126 2.96 -32.63 14.24
N ALA A 127 4.24 -32.34 14.47
CA ALA A 127 4.68 -31.34 15.44
C ALA A 127 4.15 -29.92 15.17
N PHE A 128 3.73 -29.64 13.93
CA PHE A 128 3.15 -28.35 13.53
C PHE A 128 1.61 -28.33 13.64
N PHE A 129 0.96 -29.48 13.54
CA PHE A 129 -0.50 -29.63 13.66
C PHE A 129 -0.94 -29.89 15.10
N ASP A 130 -0.11 -30.64 15.83
CA ASP A 130 -0.26 -30.85 17.25
C ASP A 130 -0.15 -29.50 17.94
N ASP A 131 -1.09 -29.28 18.84
CA ASP A 131 -1.32 -27.99 19.46
C ASP A 131 -0.01 -27.38 20.00
N PRO A 132 0.34 -26.12 19.70
CA PRO A 132 1.52 -25.45 20.25
C PRO A 132 1.57 -25.42 21.80
N TYR A 133 0.54 -25.91 22.49
CA TYR A 133 0.52 -26.10 23.94
C TYR A 133 1.21 -27.39 24.43
N ARG A 134 1.74 -28.25 23.54
CA ARG A 134 2.58 -29.37 24.00
C ARG A 134 3.82 -28.85 24.75
N ASN A 135 4.06 -29.38 25.94
CA ASN A 135 5.03 -28.82 26.89
C ASN A 135 6.50 -29.02 26.47
N LYS A 136 6.79 -29.99 25.60
CA LYS A 136 8.11 -30.20 24.98
C LYS A 136 7.92 -30.50 23.50
N VAL A 137 8.32 -29.55 22.66
CA VAL A 137 8.48 -29.73 21.23
C VAL A 137 9.94 -29.45 20.94
N GLU A 138 10.66 -30.47 20.49
CA GLU A 138 12.03 -30.35 20.00
C GLU A 138 11.94 -30.47 18.48
N LEU A 139 12.27 -29.38 17.78
CA LEU A 139 12.35 -29.37 16.32
C LEU A 139 13.79 -29.63 15.91
N THR A 140 13.99 -30.42 14.87
CA THR A 140 15.30 -30.42 14.21
C THR A 140 15.54 -29.04 13.57
N PRO A 141 16.80 -28.58 13.48
CA PRO A 141 17.11 -27.30 12.82
C PRO A 141 16.59 -27.25 11.37
N GLU A 142 16.56 -28.42 10.70
CA GLU A 142 16.00 -28.60 9.37
C GLU A 142 14.48 -28.35 9.35
N GLN A 143 13.73 -28.95 10.27
CA GLN A 143 12.27 -28.73 10.42
C GLN A 143 11.95 -27.26 10.73
N ARG A 144 12.70 -26.65 11.64
CA ARG A 144 12.55 -25.21 11.98
C ARG A 144 12.75 -24.33 10.75
N SER A 145 13.80 -24.58 9.97
CA SER A 145 14.08 -23.83 8.74
C SER A 145 13.01 -24.05 7.65
N ALA A 146 12.52 -25.29 7.51
CA ALA A 146 11.46 -25.64 6.58
C ALA A 146 10.14 -24.96 6.94
N MET A 147 9.81 -24.87 8.23
CA MET A 147 8.62 -24.19 8.73
C MET A 147 8.67 -22.69 8.41
N ILE A 148 9.77 -22.02 8.78
CA ILE A 148 10.00 -20.60 8.47
C ILE A 148 9.89 -20.34 6.96
N LYS A 149 10.49 -21.21 6.15
CA LYS A 149 10.48 -21.10 4.68
C LYS A 149 9.07 -21.27 4.10
N THR A 150 8.31 -22.24 4.60
CA THR A 150 6.94 -22.53 4.14
C THR A 150 5.98 -21.42 4.52
N THR A 151 6.04 -20.96 5.78
CA THR A 151 5.25 -19.81 6.25
C THR A 151 5.60 -18.55 5.46
N SER A 152 6.89 -18.27 5.24
CA SER A 152 7.33 -17.12 4.43
C SER A 152 6.86 -17.22 2.97
N TYR A 153 6.87 -18.41 2.39
CA TYR A 153 6.37 -18.64 1.03
C TYR A 153 4.87 -18.33 0.95
N TRP A 154 4.09 -18.86 1.90
CA TRP A 154 2.66 -18.58 1.96
C TRP A 154 2.39 -17.08 2.15
N ILE A 155 3.08 -16.39 3.07
CA ILE A 155 2.90 -14.94 3.26
C ILE A 155 3.25 -14.14 1.98
N ARG A 156 4.21 -14.61 1.18
CA ARG A 156 4.54 -13.97 -0.12
C ARG A 156 3.53 -14.27 -1.22
N LYS A 157 2.91 -15.45 -1.23
CA LYS A 157 2.08 -15.90 -2.35
C LYS A 157 0.58 -15.85 -2.09
N HIS A 158 0.12 -15.86 -0.83
CA HIS A 158 -1.30 -15.72 -0.54
C HIS A 158 -1.81 -14.41 -1.16
N HIS A 159 -2.86 -14.51 -1.96
CA HIS A 159 -3.44 -13.36 -2.63
C HIS A 159 -4.57 -12.80 -1.76
N ALA A 160 -4.53 -11.47 -1.60
CA ALA A 160 -5.59 -10.65 -1.03
C ALA A 160 -6.53 -10.18 -2.15
#